data_AF-A0A3N3DWX3-F1
#
_entry.id   AF-A0A3N3DWX3-F1
#
_cell.length_a   1.000
_cell.length_b   1.000
_cell.length_c   1.000
_cell.angle_alpha   90.00
_cell.angle_beta   90.00
_cell.angle_gamma   90.00
#
_symmetry.space_group_name_H-M   'P 1'
#
loop_
_entity.id
_entity.type
_entity.pdbx_description
1 polymer ?
#
loop_
_entity_poly.entity_id
_entity_poly.type
_entity_poly.pdbx_seq_one_letter_code
_entity_poly.pdbx_strand_id
1 'polypeptide(L)'
;MSDENQVFQESDLIEVIENQLADGNPLKVKETLMRLMMTGTSRDDAIAMMACAVSIEIFDVMKNEGEFNLKRYSEHLERLPDLSFMEGE
;
A
#
# COMPACT_ATOMS: atom_id res chain seq x y z
N MET A 1 23.42 -13.80 -12.63
CA MET A 1 23.01 -12.50 -12.09
C MET A 1 21.76 -12.10 -12.84
N SER A 2 20.60 -12.64 -12.44
CA SER A 2 19.29 -12.29 -13.03
C SER A 2 18.21 -12.70 -12.04
N ASP A 3 18.15 -12.06 -10.87
CA ASP A 3 16.98 -12.13 -9.99
C ASP A 3 15.89 -11.19 -10.55
N GLU A 4 15.52 -11.37 -11.81
CA GLU A 4 14.56 -10.51 -12.56
C GLU A 4 13.09 -10.83 -12.24
N ASN A 5 12.81 -11.54 -11.14
CA ASN A 5 11.45 -11.87 -10.75
C ASN A 5 11.33 -11.96 -9.22
N GLN A 6 11.66 -10.88 -8.51
CA GLN A 6 11.31 -10.75 -7.09
C GLN A 6 9.78 -10.73 -6.97
N VAL A 7 9.20 -11.89 -6.66
CA VAL A 7 7.79 -12.00 -6.34
C VAL A 7 7.60 -11.43 -4.94
N PHE A 8 7.02 -10.23 -4.85
CA PHE A 8 6.60 -9.68 -3.56
C PHE A 8 5.48 -10.54 -2.98
N GLN A 9 5.72 -11.07 -1.78
CA GLN A 9 4.70 -11.78 -1.02
C GLN A 9 3.84 -10.77 -0.26
N GLU A 10 2.64 -11.18 0.15
CA GLU A 10 1.76 -10.38 1.00
C GLU A 10 2.47 -9.90 2.27
N SER A 11 3.30 -10.76 2.89
CA SER A 11 4.09 -10.42 4.06
C SER A 11 5.06 -9.25 3.82
N ASP A 12 5.65 -9.17 2.64
CA ASP A 12 6.60 -8.11 2.29
C ASP A 12 5.86 -6.77 2.15
N LEU A 13 4.67 -6.80 1.56
CA LEU A 13 3.81 -5.61 1.41
C LEU A 13 3.30 -5.12 2.77
N ILE A 14 2.94 -6.04 3.66
CA ILE A 14 2.57 -5.73 5.04
C ILE A 14 3.76 -5.10 5.77
N GLU A 15 4.97 -5.65 5.62
CA GLU A 15 6.18 -5.10 6.22
C GLU A 15 6.47 -3.68 5.71
N VAL A 16 6.24 -3.39 4.42
CA VAL A 16 6.34 -2.03 3.88
C VAL A 16 5.40 -1.07 4.60
N ILE A 17 4.13 -1.45 4.82
CA ILE A 17 3.18 -0.60 5.54
C ILE A 17 3.61 -0.41 6.99
N GLU A 18 4.10 -1.45 7.66
CA GLU A 18 4.57 -1.35 9.04
C GLU A 18 5.79 -0.44 9.17
N ASN A 19 6.72 -0.50 8.21
CA ASN A 19 7.86 0.38 8.15
C ASN A 19 7.43 1.85 7.91
N GLN A 20 6.49 2.10 7.01
CA GLN A 20 5.93 3.44 6.80
C GLN A 20 5.21 3.98 8.04
N LEU A 21 4.52 3.12 8.79
CA LEU A 21 3.89 3.47 10.07
C LEU A 21 4.94 3.77 11.15
N ALA A 22 6.00 2.98 11.26
CA ALA A 22 7.09 3.21 12.19
C ALA A 22 7.78 4.55 11.89
N ASP A 23 8.13 4.79 10.62
CA ASP A 23 8.80 5.99 10.15
C ASP A 23 7.87 7.22 10.17
N GLY A 24 6.56 7.02 10.07
CA GLY A 24 5.58 8.09 9.91
C GLY A 24 5.67 8.80 8.56
N ASN A 25 6.17 8.10 7.54
CA ASN A 25 6.35 8.65 6.20
C ASN A 25 5.80 7.67 5.14
N PRO A 26 4.84 8.09 4.30
CA PRO A 26 4.15 9.39 4.34
C PRO A 26 3.17 9.49 5.51
N LEU A 27 2.91 10.72 6.00
CA LEU A 27 1.94 10.99 7.06
C LEU A 27 0.55 10.39 6.76
N LYS A 28 0.18 10.34 5.48
CA LYS A 28 -1.07 9.77 4.97
C LYS A 28 -1.31 8.32 5.41
N VAL A 29 -0.24 7.53 5.63
CA VAL A 29 -0.34 6.12 6.08
C VAL A 29 -0.89 6.06 7.50
N LYS A 30 -0.39 6.89 8.41
CA LYS A 30 -0.90 7.00 9.79
C LYS A 30 -2.33 7.50 9.81
N GLU A 31 -2.64 8.55 9.06
CA GLU A 31 -3.99 9.10 8.95
C GLU A 31 -4.99 8.05 8.45
N THR A 32 -4.58 7.25 7.46
CA THR A 32 -5.41 6.20 6.87
C THR A 32 -5.67 5.07 7.84
N LEU A 33 -4.65 4.58 8.56
CA LEU A 33 -4.85 3.56 9.58
C LEU A 33 -5.82 4.04 10.67
N MET A 34 -5.63 5.26 11.17
CA MET A 34 -6.51 5.85 12.18
C MET A 34 -7.96 5.96 11.68
N ARG A 35 -8.15 6.45 10.44
CA ARG A 35 -9.48 6.58 9.83
C ARG A 35 -10.19 5.24 9.75
N LEU A 36 -9.53 4.21 9.20
CA LEU A 36 -10.10 2.88 9.03
C LEU A 36 -10.49 2.25 10.37
N MET A 37 -9.61 2.35 11.37
CA MET A 37 -9.88 1.83 12.71
C MET A 37 -11.04 2.56 13.39
N MET A 38 -11.15 3.89 13.24
CA MET A 38 -12.28 4.67 13.78
C MET A 38 -13.62 4.30 13.12
N THR A 39 -13.60 3.83 11.87
CA THR A 39 -14.80 3.36 11.15
C THR A 39 -15.12 1.88 11.37
N GLY A 40 -14.37 1.19 12.24
CA GLY A 40 -14.66 -0.19 12.66
C GLY A 40 -13.90 -1.28 11.91
N THR A 41 -12.94 -0.92 11.05
CA THR A 41 -12.01 -1.89 10.44
C THR A 41 -10.99 -2.34 11.49
N SER A 42 -10.70 -3.65 11.56
CA SER A 42 -9.63 -4.14 12.42
C SER A 42 -8.26 -3.60 11.95
N ARG A 43 -7.28 -3.53 12.84
CA ARG A 43 -5.94 -3.08 12.45
C ARG A 43 -5.36 -3.97 11.34
N ASP A 44 -5.51 -5.27 11.47
CA ASP A 44 -4.94 -6.25 10.53
C ASP A 44 -5.59 -6.12 9.16
N ASP A 45 -6.93 -6.01 9.09
CA ASP A 45 -7.64 -5.77 7.82
C ASP A 45 -7.28 -4.42 7.21
N ALA A 46 -7.09 -3.38 8.03
CA ALA A 46 -6.67 -2.07 7.56
C ALA A 46 -5.28 -2.11 6.94
N ILE A 47 -4.31 -2.78 7.59
CA ILE A 47 -2.97 -2.98 7.03
C ILE A 47 -3.05 -3.76 5.72
N ALA A 48 -3.84 -4.85 5.67
CA ALA A 48 -3.99 -5.66 4.46
C ALA A 48 -4.52 -4.82 3.28
N MET A 49 -5.55 -4.00 3.51
CA MET A 49 -6.05 -3.07 2.49
C MET A 49 -5.03 -2.02 2.07
N MET A 50 -4.24 -1.50 3.00
CA MET A 50 -3.14 -0.56 2.71
C MET A 50 -2.01 -1.25 1.94
N ALA A 51 -1.74 -2.53 2.20
CA ALA A 51 -0.79 -3.36 1.48
C ALA A 51 -1.22 -3.55 0.02
N CYS A 52 -2.52 -3.72 -0.24
CA CYS A 52 -3.04 -3.72 -1.60
C CYS A 52 -2.90 -2.36 -2.31
N ALA A 53 -2.99 -1.25 -1.59
CA ALA A 53 -2.79 0.07 -2.18
C ALA A 53 -1.32 0.31 -2.58
N VAL A 54 -0.36 -0.14 -1.76
CA VAL A 54 1.08 0.04 -2.07
C VAL A 54 1.58 -0.95 -3.14
N SER A 55 0.94 -2.12 -3.26
CA SER A 55 1.33 -3.13 -4.26
C SER A 55 1.23 -2.62 -5.70
N ILE A 56 0.29 -1.71 -5.99
CA ILE A 56 0.15 -1.09 -7.32
C ILE A 56 1.42 -0.31 -7.69
N GLU A 57 1.95 0.48 -6.74
CA GLU A 57 3.17 1.25 -6.97
C GLU A 57 4.41 0.35 -7.05
N ILE A 58 4.51 -0.64 -6.17
CA ILE A 58 5.63 -1.59 -6.19
C ILE A 58 5.65 -2.33 -7.53
N PHE A 59 4.49 -2.80 -8.00
CA PHE A 59 4.39 -3.47 -9.29
C PHE A 59 4.76 -2.55 -10.46
N ASP A 60 4.30 -1.30 -10.46
CA ASP A 60 4.62 -0.32 -11.49
C ASP A 60 6.12 -0.01 -11.56
N VAL A 61 6.75 0.22 -10.39
CA VAL A 61 8.20 0.42 -10.28
C VAL A 61 8.98 -0.78 -10.83
N MET A 62 8.54 -1.99 -10.51
CA MET A 62 9.23 -3.21 -10.92
C MET A 62 9.04 -3.54 -12.39
N LYS A 63 7.82 -3.44 -12.91
CA LYS A 63 7.47 -3.95 -14.24
C LYS A 63 7.65 -2.90 -15.34
N ASN A 64 7.35 -1.64 -15.02
CA ASN A 64 7.35 -0.56 -15.99
C ASN A 64 8.58 0.36 -15.82
N GLU A 65 9.55 -0.01 -14.97
CA GLU A 65 10.70 0.81 -14.59
C GLU A 65 10.29 2.23 -14.13
N GLY A 66 9.09 2.32 -13.55
CA GLY A 66 8.53 3.58 -13.08
C GLY A 66 9.18 4.08 -11.81
N GLU A 67 8.91 5.34 -11.47
CA GLU A 67 9.18 5.87 -10.13
C GLU A 67 7.95 5.67 -9.23
N PHE A 68 8.17 5.46 -7.93
CA PHE A 68 7.08 5.33 -6.97
C PHE A 68 6.21 6.59 -6.97
N ASN A 69 4.93 6.47 -7.36
CA ASN A 69 4.04 7.61 -7.46
C ASN A 69 3.33 7.86 -6.14
N LEU A 70 3.96 8.66 -5.28
CA LEU A 70 3.41 9.02 -3.96
C LEU A 70 2.01 9.65 -4.04
N LYS A 71 1.71 10.39 -5.11
CA LYS A 71 0.40 11.02 -5.28
C LYS A 71 -0.68 9.96 -5.53
N ARG A 72 -0.46 9.06 -6.51
CA ARG A 72 -1.38 7.95 -6.82
C ARG A 72 -1.57 7.03 -5.61
N TYR A 73 -0.48 6.70 -4.90
CA TYR A 73 -0.56 5.96 -3.65
C TYR A 73 -1.44 6.63 -2.59
N SER A 74 -1.25 7.95 -2.38
CA SER A 74 -2.03 8.71 -1.41
C SER A 74 -3.52 8.77 -1.77
N GLU A 75 -3.85 8.83 -3.06
CA GLU A 75 -5.23 8.78 -3.57
C GLU A 75 -5.87 7.40 -3.32
N HIS A 76 -5.13 6.31 -3.51
CA HIS A 76 -5.61 4.96 -3.19
C HIS A 76 -5.83 4.76 -1.68
N LEU A 77 -4.89 5.22 -0.85
CA LEU A 77 -5.05 5.20 0.61
C LEU A 77 -6.31 5.94 1.07
N GLU A 78 -6.69 7.03 0.41
CA GLU A 78 -7.88 7.82 0.75
C GLU A 78 -9.20 7.12 0.40
N ARG A 79 -9.21 6.28 -0.65
CA ARG A 79 -10.38 5.50 -1.06
C ARG A 79 -10.71 4.36 -0.10
N LEU A 80 -9.72 3.85 0.63
CA LEU A 80 -9.93 2.76 1.58
C LEU A 80 -11.06 3.08 2.58
N PRO A 81 -11.99 2.14 2.80
CA PRO A 81 -11.89 0.70 2.50
C PRO A 81 -12.36 0.26 1.09
N ASP A 82 -12.73 1.21 0.21
CA ASP A 82 -13.10 0.87 -1.17
C ASP A 82 -11.86 0.45 -1.98
N LEU A 83 -11.90 -0.78 -2.49
CA LEU A 83 -10.86 -1.43 -3.27
C LEU A 83 -11.13 -1.42 -4.78
N SER A 84 -12.15 -0.70 -5.24
CA SER A 84 -12.53 -0.60 -6.67
C SER A 84 -11.39 -0.12 -7.59
N PHE A 85 -10.39 0.58 -7.04
CA PHE A 85 -9.20 0.96 -7.80
C PHE A 85 -8.34 -0.23 -8.26
N MET A 86 -8.54 -1.42 -7.70
CA MET A 86 -7.87 -2.65 -8.16
C MET A 86 -8.58 -3.35 -9.32
N GLU A 87 -9.83 -2.99 -9.63
CA GLU A 87 -10.62 -3.67 -10.68
C GLU A 87 -10.25 -3.22 -12.12
N GLY A 88 -9.29 -2.29 -12.27
CA GLY A 88 -9.00 -1.59 -13.53
C GLY A 88 -7.58 -1.71 -14.08
N GLU A 89 -6.75 -2.62 -13.58
CA GLU A 89 -5.38 -2.90 -14.08
C GLU A 89 -5.33 -4.18 -14.93
#